data_AF-A0A4T0VG17-F1
#
_entry.id   AF-A0A4T0VG17-F1
#
_cell.length_a   1.000
_cell.length_b   1.000
_cell.length_c   1.000
_cell.angle_alpha   90.00
_cell.angle_beta   90.00
_cell.angle_gamma   90.00
#
_symmetry.space_group_name_H-M   'P 1'
#
loop_
_entity.id
_entity.type
_entity.pdbx_description
1 polymer ?
#
loop_
_entity_poly.entity_id
_entity_poly.type
_entity_poly.pdbx_seq_one_letter_code
_entity_poly.pdbx_strand_id
1 'polypeptide(L)'
;MKICVVQTSYEGSNSPVEKLDPFCDPGRYISTTVHQFEHRFIRKSSFKQDIDRICDDETYDIYFSCLWGGPRDNVAGQDAAAYLESKGVEVLTNTASAMRLCNDKLGFYAKVKPAGIRVPGNEPGCFPKIVKLRDGANSETLDFDSICHDERQLEKRVALVKKLKPDAECLVQDYIIGSEVNVVVVEMGHAVVALEPVEYVFPPDIPTGQAFLTFDNKFVNVGKGVVRTRIVIDEPRRSRIRETSQNAFKAAGMQGGSGWCRVDMRIDARTGEIYVLEINAFPTVFYPRGAFTSDKVIERTYPGGHAALFDMLLATKLIQAKAYCQAHRTVSTFFDDFSKKYEIAWEMPSIKTVRNVMAVDFDWAGCVLDLACGSGFLGNALFDAGWTSSVVVGVDISPEMAASERTRKFYKQPIHLEPIEEFIMTADPYDHIACFNGLQYLSPVLFTAALSRMFMLARKSVSFEVDDMPQEHVQSTNERIGTSAIYNNTQTMARFPTPPDWQRVLEKQQFLFRSPNTGVNVRGTFYRFEKLDQCLCVNGNDNRASNSSCNGFL
;
A
#
# COMPACT_ATOMS: atom_id res chain seq x y z
N MET A 1 11.01 15.15 3.59
CA MET A 1 10.69 15.99 2.40
C MET A 1 9.71 17.08 2.80
N LYS A 2 9.66 18.20 2.06
CA LYS A 2 8.60 19.21 2.14
C LYS A 2 7.54 18.88 1.08
N ILE A 3 6.33 18.57 1.54
CA ILE A 3 5.26 17.96 0.72
C ILE A 3 4.05 18.89 0.69
N CYS A 4 3.60 19.25 -0.50
CA CYS A 4 2.34 19.97 -0.68
C CYS A 4 1.18 18.97 -0.71
N VAL A 5 0.29 19.05 0.26
CA VAL A 5 -0.96 18.28 0.27
C VAL A 5 -2.05 19.10 -0.41
N VAL A 6 -2.33 18.76 -1.67
CA VAL A 6 -3.30 19.48 -2.52
C VAL A 6 -4.70 19.00 -2.20
N GLN A 7 -5.47 19.84 -1.51
CA GLN A 7 -6.81 19.52 -1.02
C GLN A 7 -7.89 20.07 -1.94
N THR A 8 -9.00 19.34 -2.03
CA THR A 8 -10.26 19.93 -2.46
C THR A 8 -10.73 20.97 -1.44
N SER A 9 -11.03 22.19 -1.88
CA SER A 9 -11.75 23.18 -1.06
C SER A 9 -13.26 23.04 -1.23
N TYR A 10 -13.98 23.08 -0.12
CA TYR A 10 -15.44 23.18 -0.09
C TYR A 10 -15.96 24.62 -0.07
N GLU A 11 -15.06 25.60 0.09
CA GLU A 11 -15.45 27.00 0.18
C GLU A 11 -16.24 27.44 -1.06
N GLY A 12 -17.47 27.91 -0.85
CA GLY A 12 -18.37 28.34 -1.91
C GLY A 12 -18.96 27.20 -2.76
N SER A 13 -18.74 25.93 -2.40
CA SER A 13 -19.26 24.77 -3.16
C SER A 13 -20.72 24.41 -2.85
N ASN A 14 -21.19 24.72 -1.64
CA ASN A 14 -22.44 24.19 -1.06
C ASN A 14 -22.55 22.66 -1.19
N SER A 15 -21.42 21.96 -1.13
CA SER A 15 -21.37 20.51 -1.30
C SER A 15 -22.10 19.80 -0.15
N PRO A 16 -22.95 18.79 -0.42
CA PRO A 16 -23.66 18.06 0.62
C PRO A 16 -22.73 17.27 1.55
N VAL A 17 -21.49 17.01 1.14
CA VAL A 17 -20.49 16.27 1.92
C VAL A 17 -19.51 17.15 2.70
N GLU A 18 -19.59 18.48 2.60
CA GLU A 18 -18.65 19.41 3.27
C GLU A 18 -18.51 19.14 4.78
N LYS A 19 -19.61 18.83 5.47
CA LYS A 19 -19.62 18.54 6.91
C LYS A 19 -19.25 17.09 7.26
N LEU A 20 -19.14 16.23 6.26
CA LEU A 20 -18.99 14.78 6.39
C LEU A 20 -17.60 14.30 5.92
N ASP A 21 -16.85 15.14 5.22
CA ASP A 21 -15.53 14.83 4.67
C ASP A 21 -14.45 15.72 5.31
N PRO A 22 -13.90 15.33 6.47
CA PRO A 22 -12.76 16.03 7.05
C PRO A 22 -11.54 15.88 6.11
N PHE A 23 -10.68 16.89 6.02
CA PHE A 23 -9.58 16.84 5.05
C PHE A 23 -8.57 15.71 5.34
N CYS A 24 -8.01 15.12 4.28
CA CYS A 24 -6.94 14.12 4.33
C CYS A 24 -5.64 14.71 4.90
N ASP A 25 -5.00 14.07 5.88
CA ASP A 25 -3.79 14.61 6.52
C ASP A 25 -2.80 13.50 6.91
N PRO A 26 -1.76 13.27 6.09
CA PRO A 26 -0.68 12.36 6.43
C PRO A 26 0.06 12.73 7.74
N GLY A 27 0.07 14.02 8.11
CA GLY A 27 0.68 14.52 9.34
C GLY A 27 0.04 14.00 10.63
N ARG A 28 -1.18 13.43 10.54
CA ARG A 28 -1.81 12.69 11.67
C ARG A 28 -1.09 11.40 12.04
N TYR A 29 -0.34 10.85 11.09
CA TYR A 29 0.31 9.54 11.21
C TYR A 29 1.82 9.61 11.08
N ILE A 30 2.35 10.70 10.52
CA ILE A 30 3.76 10.85 10.16
C ILE A 30 4.31 12.08 10.86
N SER A 31 5.38 11.88 11.64
CA SER A 31 6.07 12.96 12.34
C SER A 31 6.66 13.98 11.35
N THR A 32 6.61 15.26 11.73
CA THR A 32 7.26 16.36 11.00
C THR A 32 8.78 16.22 10.90
N THR A 33 9.39 15.40 11.77
CA THR A 33 10.80 15.03 11.68
C THR A 33 11.13 14.08 10.52
N VAL A 34 10.10 13.51 9.88
CA VAL A 34 10.22 12.62 8.71
C VAL A 34 9.86 13.41 7.44
N HIS A 35 8.63 13.93 7.41
CA HIS A 35 8.11 14.72 6.29
C HIS A 35 7.34 15.92 6.83
N GLN A 36 7.52 17.09 6.21
CA GLN A 36 6.77 18.30 6.49
C GLN A 36 5.61 18.39 5.50
N PHE A 37 4.38 18.40 6.00
CA PHE A 37 3.17 18.52 5.19
C PHE A 37 2.63 19.95 5.26
N GLU A 38 2.40 20.56 4.10
CA GLU A 38 1.71 21.84 3.99
C GLU A 38 0.45 21.68 3.15
N HIS A 39 -0.69 22.05 3.71
CA HIS A 39 -1.98 21.89 3.03
C HIS A 39 -2.30 23.13 2.19
N ARG A 40 -2.79 22.90 0.97
CA ARG A 40 -3.26 23.97 0.07
C ARG A 40 -4.63 23.58 -0.47
N PHE A 41 -5.63 24.41 -0.21
CA PHE A 41 -7.04 24.15 -0.53
C PHE A 41 -7.41 24.81 -1.86
N ILE A 42 -7.78 24.00 -2.84
CA ILE A 42 -8.02 24.42 -4.23
C ILE A 42 -9.53 24.58 -4.44
N ARG A 43 -9.96 25.81 -4.76
CA ARG A 43 -11.38 26.11 -5.01
C ARG A 43 -11.73 25.86 -6.47
N LYS A 44 -12.96 25.40 -6.74
CA LYS A 44 -13.41 25.17 -8.13
C LYS A 44 -13.39 26.46 -8.97
N SER A 45 -13.72 27.60 -8.38
CA SER A 45 -13.79 28.89 -9.10
C SER A 45 -12.42 29.48 -9.44
N SER A 46 -11.37 29.14 -8.68
CA SER A 46 -10.02 29.73 -8.79
C SER A 46 -8.90 28.70 -8.95
N PHE A 47 -9.21 27.44 -9.30
CA PHE A 47 -8.22 26.36 -9.21
C PHE A 47 -6.93 26.63 -9.97
N LYS A 48 -6.99 27.31 -11.12
CA LYS A 48 -5.79 27.68 -11.88
C LYS A 48 -4.89 28.62 -11.09
N GLN A 49 -5.46 29.70 -10.56
CA GLN A 49 -4.74 30.69 -9.75
C GLN A 49 -4.20 30.09 -8.46
N ASP A 50 -4.98 29.22 -7.81
CA ASP A 50 -4.54 28.53 -6.59
C ASP A 50 -3.38 27.57 -6.89
N ILE A 51 -3.42 26.84 -8.02
CA ILE A 51 -2.34 25.94 -8.45
C ILE A 51 -1.10 26.70 -8.91
N ASP A 52 -1.25 27.78 -9.68
CA ASP A 52 -0.13 28.61 -10.10
C ASP A 52 0.62 29.17 -8.89
N ARG A 53 -0.09 29.65 -7.87
CA ARG A 53 0.54 30.11 -6.61
C ARG A 53 1.40 29.02 -5.96
N ILE A 54 0.88 27.80 -5.81
CA ILE A 54 1.61 26.75 -5.09
C ILE A 54 2.75 26.14 -5.92
N CYS A 55 2.70 26.24 -7.25
CA CYS A 55 3.73 25.71 -8.15
C CYS A 55 4.80 26.74 -8.53
N ASP A 56 4.44 28.02 -8.62
CA ASP A 56 5.32 29.08 -9.11
C ASP A 56 5.90 29.92 -7.96
N ASP A 57 5.15 30.15 -6.88
CA ASP A 57 5.58 31.01 -5.76
C ASP A 57 6.16 30.21 -4.57
N GLU A 58 5.92 28.90 -4.54
CA GLU A 58 6.32 28.02 -3.44
C GLU A 58 7.22 26.88 -3.94
N THR A 59 8.00 26.28 -3.04
CA THR A 59 8.91 25.16 -3.38
C THR A 59 8.57 23.94 -2.55
N TYR A 60 8.37 22.81 -3.23
CA TYR A 60 8.02 21.51 -2.66
C TYR A 60 8.80 20.41 -3.38
N ASP A 61 9.12 19.34 -2.65
CA ASP A 61 9.78 18.17 -3.24
C ASP A 61 8.78 17.31 -4.04
N ILE A 62 7.51 17.26 -3.59
CA ILE A 62 6.44 16.47 -4.21
C ILE A 62 5.05 16.99 -3.83
N TYR A 63 4.06 16.71 -4.67
CA TYR A 63 2.66 17.05 -4.46
C TYR A 63 1.83 15.79 -4.18
N PHE A 64 1.21 15.72 -3.01
CA PHE A 64 0.27 14.66 -2.66
C PHE A 64 -1.16 15.13 -2.92
N SER A 65 -1.76 14.63 -4.01
CA SER A 65 -3.10 15.04 -4.42
C SER A 65 -4.17 14.30 -3.62
N CYS A 66 -4.96 15.08 -2.88
CA CYS A 66 -6.19 14.68 -2.21
C CYS A 66 -7.42 15.26 -2.94
N LEU A 67 -7.25 15.64 -4.20
CA LEU A 67 -8.35 16.14 -5.02
C LEU A 67 -9.35 15.01 -5.29
N TRP A 68 -10.63 15.36 -5.28
CA TRP A 68 -11.74 14.48 -5.62
C TRP A 68 -12.83 15.27 -6.36
N GLY A 69 -13.66 14.54 -7.11
CA GLY A 69 -14.82 15.09 -7.82
C GLY A 69 -14.68 15.05 -9.34
N GLY A 70 -15.81 14.89 -10.01
CA GLY A 70 -15.99 14.98 -11.45
C GLY A 70 -16.56 16.33 -11.91
N PRO A 71 -16.89 16.45 -13.21
CA PRO A 71 -17.34 17.72 -13.81
C PRO A 71 -18.56 18.34 -13.10
N ARG A 72 -19.48 17.49 -12.64
CA ARG A 72 -20.74 17.91 -12.01
C ARG A 72 -20.63 18.19 -10.52
N ASP A 73 -19.58 17.72 -9.85
CA ASP A 73 -19.39 18.00 -8.44
C ASP A 73 -18.97 19.45 -8.26
N ASN A 74 -19.44 20.12 -7.21
CA ASN A 74 -19.15 21.55 -6.99
C ASN A 74 -17.75 21.82 -6.42
N VAL A 75 -16.81 20.92 -6.69
CA VAL A 75 -15.40 20.98 -6.26
C VAL A 75 -14.46 20.95 -7.46
N ALA A 76 -13.20 21.30 -7.26
CA ALA A 76 -12.24 21.49 -8.35
C ALA A 76 -11.89 20.18 -9.09
N GLY A 77 -11.78 19.08 -8.33
CA GLY A 77 -11.72 17.70 -8.84
C GLY A 77 -10.75 17.46 -9.98
N GLN A 78 -11.21 16.69 -10.96
CA GLN A 78 -10.38 16.20 -12.07
C GLN A 78 -9.78 17.31 -12.95
N ASP A 79 -10.39 18.50 -13.01
CA ASP A 79 -9.89 19.61 -13.83
C ASP A 79 -8.70 20.29 -13.14
N ALA A 80 -8.76 20.43 -11.81
CA ALA A 80 -7.62 20.86 -11.01
C ALA A 80 -6.46 19.85 -11.05
N ALA A 81 -6.77 18.55 -10.98
CA ALA A 81 -5.74 17.51 -11.10
C ALA A 81 -5.02 17.60 -12.46
N ALA A 82 -5.77 17.78 -13.56
CA ALA A 82 -5.18 17.92 -14.89
C ALA A 82 -4.31 19.17 -15.02
N TYR A 83 -4.73 20.28 -14.39
CA TYR A 83 -3.95 21.51 -14.41
C TYR A 83 -2.67 21.40 -13.57
N LEU A 84 -2.74 20.76 -12.40
CA LEU A 84 -1.56 20.48 -11.57
C LEU A 84 -0.53 19.64 -12.33
N GLU A 85 -0.96 18.56 -12.99
CA GLU A 85 -0.09 17.74 -13.84
C GLU A 85 0.54 18.55 -14.99
N SER A 86 -0.20 19.49 -15.57
CA SER A 86 0.31 20.34 -16.66
C SER A 86 1.45 21.29 -16.24
N LYS A 87 1.65 21.52 -14.94
CA LYS A 87 2.79 22.28 -14.40
C LYS A 87 4.09 21.48 -14.40
N GLY A 88 4.05 20.19 -14.73
CA GLY A 88 5.24 19.32 -14.77
C GLY A 88 5.79 18.97 -13.39
N VAL A 89 5.00 19.15 -12.33
CA VAL A 89 5.36 18.76 -10.97
C VAL A 89 5.10 17.27 -10.74
N GLU A 90 5.87 16.65 -9.84
CA GLU A 90 5.65 15.26 -9.47
C GLU A 90 4.43 15.13 -8.55
N VAL A 91 3.42 14.39 -9.00
CA VAL A 91 2.16 14.15 -8.27
C VAL A 91 2.12 12.69 -7.81
N LEU A 92 1.95 12.47 -6.50
CA LEU A 92 2.07 11.15 -5.88
C LEU A 92 0.88 10.23 -6.16
N THR A 93 -0.35 10.76 -6.16
CA THR A 93 -1.61 9.99 -6.25
C THR A 93 -2.68 10.76 -7.02
N ASN A 94 -3.84 10.12 -7.27
CA ASN A 94 -5.05 10.76 -7.81
C ASN A 94 -4.81 11.54 -9.12
N THR A 95 -4.19 10.87 -10.10
CA THR A 95 -3.96 11.47 -11.41
C THR A 95 -5.28 11.84 -12.10
N ALA A 96 -5.24 12.83 -12.99
CA ALA A 96 -6.43 13.30 -13.66
C ALA A 96 -7.05 12.23 -14.56
N SER A 97 -6.24 11.36 -15.16
CA SER A 97 -6.69 10.20 -15.95
C SER A 97 -7.42 9.18 -15.09
N ALA A 98 -6.89 8.86 -13.91
CA ALA A 98 -7.52 7.98 -12.92
C ALA A 98 -8.87 8.55 -12.47
N MET A 99 -8.93 9.83 -12.12
CA MET A 99 -10.17 10.49 -11.69
C MET A 99 -11.23 10.48 -12.80
N ARG A 100 -10.84 10.82 -14.04
CA ARG A 100 -11.74 10.77 -15.20
C ARG A 100 -12.35 9.38 -15.39
N LEU A 101 -11.55 8.32 -15.25
CA LEU A 101 -12.05 6.95 -15.38
C LEU A 101 -13.01 6.57 -14.23
N CYS A 102 -12.72 7.00 -13.00
CA CYS A 102 -13.62 6.77 -11.86
C CYS A 102 -15.00 7.42 -12.07
N ASN A 103 -15.03 8.55 -12.77
CA ASN A 103 -16.27 9.27 -13.09
C ASN A 103 -17.01 8.69 -14.33
N ASP A 104 -16.40 7.80 -15.11
CA ASP A 104 -17.03 7.16 -16.28
C ASP A 104 -17.20 5.65 -16.08
N LYS A 105 -18.28 5.25 -15.40
CA LYS A 105 -18.58 3.84 -15.12
C LYS A 105 -18.64 2.96 -16.37
N LEU A 106 -19.22 3.47 -17.47
CA LEU A 106 -19.32 2.70 -18.71
C LEU A 106 -17.96 2.58 -19.40
N GLY A 107 -17.15 3.64 -19.40
CA GLY A 107 -15.76 3.59 -19.86
C GLY A 107 -14.92 2.59 -19.05
N PHE A 108 -15.05 2.61 -17.72
CA PHE A 108 -14.43 1.61 -16.84
C PHE A 108 -14.87 0.18 -17.21
N TYR A 109 -16.17 -0.06 -17.38
CA TYR A 109 -16.69 -1.38 -17.77
C TYR A 109 -16.16 -1.85 -19.12
N ALA A 110 -16.08 -0.95 -20.10
CA ALA A 110 -15.53 -1.25 -21.42
C ALA A 110 -14.05 -1.70 -21.34
N LYS A 111 -13.28 -1.15 -20.40
CA LYS A 111 -11.88 -1.55 -20.18
C LYS A 111 -11.72 -2.90 -19.48
N VAL A 112 -12.55 -3.21 -18.48
CA VAL A 112 -12.35 -4.41 -17.64
C VAL A 112 -13.05 -5.67 -18.18
N LYS A 113 -14.16 -5.54 -18.91
CA LYS A 113 -14.87 -6.69 -19.49
C LYS A 113 -13.99 -7.60 -20.36
N PRO A 114 -13.12 -7.08 -21.26
CA PRO A 114 -12.23 -7.92 -22.06
C PRO A 114 -11.27 -8.78 -21.24
N ALA A 115 -10.94 -8.37 -20.01
CA ALA A 115 -10.11 -9.13 -19.08
C ALA A 115 -10.90 -10.18 -18.27
N GLY A 116 -12.17 -10.43 -18.63
CA GLY A 116 -13.03 -11.40 -17.94
C GLY A 116 -13.60 -10.89 -16.60
N ILE A 117 -13.41 -9.60 -16.29
CA ILE A 117 -13.96 -9.00 -15.07
C ILE A 117 -15.47 -8.83 -15.24
N ARG A 118 -16.23 -9.45 -14.34
CA ARG A 118 -17.69 -9.31 -14.30
C ARG A 118 -18.04 -7.93 -13.75
N VAL A 119 -18.98 -7.28 -14.41
CA VAL A 119 -19.59 -6.02 -13.99
C VAL A 119 -21.10 -6.15 -14.13
N PRO A 120 -21.91 -5.39 -13.38
CA PRO A 120 -23.37 -5.45 -13.51
C PRO A 120 -23.83 -5.22 -14.95
N GLY A 121 -24.71 -6.10 -15.43
CA GLY A 121 -25.34 -6.04 -16.73
C GLY A 121 -26.58 -5.13 -16.76
N ASN A 122 -27.39 -5.27 -17.80
CA ASN A 122 -28.76 -4.78 -17.84
C ASN A 122 -29.61 -5.77 -18.66
N GLU A 123 -29.71 -6.99 -18.16
CA GLU A 123 -30.37 -8.10 -18.84
C GLU A 123 -31.89 -7.84 -18.94
N PRO A 124 -32.51 -7.88 -20.14
CA PRO A 124 -33.95 -7.68 -20.29
C PRO A 124 -34.76 -8.68 -19.46
N GLY A 125 -35.73 -8.18 -18.68
CA GLY A 125 -36.59 -9.00 -17.82
C GLY A 125 -35.92 -9.56 -16.56
N CYS A 126 -34.62 -9.30 -16.34
CA CYS A 126 -33.91 -9.69 -15.12
C CYS A 126 -34.12 -8.63 -14.03
N PHE A 127 -34.82 -8.99 -12.95
CA PHE A 127 -35.08 -8.13 -11.79
C PHE A 127 -34.58 -8.81 -10.50
N PRO A 128 -34.17 -8.03 -9.48
CA PRO A 128 -34.25 -6.58 -9.38
C PRO A 128 -33.17 -5.82 -10.18
N LYS A 129 -33.45 -4.54 -10.47
CA LYS A 129 -32.54 -3.60 -11.12
C LYS A 129 -32.25 -2.41 -10.22
N ILE A 130 -31.06 -1.85 -10.31
CA ILE A 130 -30.70 -0.58 -9.65
C ILE A 130 -30.65 0.56 -10.67
N VAL A 131 -31.26 1.68 -10.30
CA VAL A 131 -31.25 2.92 -11.08
C VAL A 131 -30.36 3.94 -10.39
N LYS A 132 -29.33 4.43 -11.10
CA LYS A 132 -28.36 5.40 -10.58
C LYS A 132 -27.91 6.39 -11.66
N LEU A 133 -27.16 7.43 -11.28
CA LEU A 133 -26.50 8.29 -12.27
C LEU A 133 -25.22 7.60 -12.80
N ARG A 134 -24.95 7.74 -14.11
CA ARG A 134 -23.75 7.17 -14.76
C ARG A 134 -22.46 7.65 -14.08
N ASP A 135 -22.32 8.94 -13.93
CA ASP A 135 -21.21 9.67 -13.32
C ASP A 135 -21.60 10.22 -11.94
N GLY A 136 -22.52 9.54 -11.23
CA GLY A 136 -22.81 9.86 -9.84
C GLY A 136 -21.71 9.36 -8.90
N ALA A 137 -21.45 10.12 -7.86
CA ALA A 137 -20.57 9.75 -6.74
C ALA A 137 -21.36 9.68 -5.43
N ASN A 138 -20.74 9.11 -4.39
CA ASN A 138 -21.22 9.18 -3.00
C ASN A 138 -22.63 8.63 -2.70
N SER A 139 -23.26 7.93 -3.65
CA SER A 139 -24.63 7.44 -3.51
C SER A 139 -25.67 8.57 -3.30
N GLU A 140 -25.40 9.81 -3.72
CA GLU A 140 -26.26 10.99 -3.44
C GLU A 140 -27.71 10.89 -3.93
N THR A 141 -27.97 10.04 -4.92
CA THR A 141 -29.31 9.81 -5.50
C THR A 141 -29.86 8.42 -5.21
N LEU A 142 -29.22 7.69 -4.28
CA LEU A 142 -29.60 6.32 -3.96
C LEU A 142 -30.34 6.25 -2.63
N ASP A 143 -31.55 5.72 -2.70
CA ASP A 143 -32.40 5.31 -1.58
C ASP A 143 -32.89 3.89 -1.84
N PHE A 144 -33.65 3.29 -0.92
CA PHE A 144 -34.13 1.91 -1.09
C PHE A 144 -35.04 1.73 -2.33
N ASP A 145 -35.73 2.78 -2.79
CA ASP A 145 -36.56 2.75 -4.01
C ASP A 145 -35.72 2.82 -5.30
N SER A 146 -34.39 3.01 -5.20
CA SER A 146 -33.49 2.80 -6.34
C SER A 146 -33.44 1.34 -6.78
N ILE A 147 -33.86 0.38 -5.95
CA ILE A 147 -33.95 -1.04 -6.29
C ILE A 147 -35.36 -1.32 -6.81
N CYS A 148 -35.47 -1.51 -8.12
CA CYS A 148 -36.71 -1.76 -8.83
C CYS A 148 -36.91 -3.26 -9.02
N HIS A 149 -38.04 -3.81 -8.59
CA HIS A 149 -38.34 -5.24 -8.66
C HIS A 149 -39.17 -5.64 -9.89
N ASP A 150 -39.67 -4.66 -10.65
CA ASP A 150 -40.45 -4.86 -11.86
C ASP A 150 -40.31 -3.65 -12.81
N GLU A 151 -40.81 -3.80 -14.04
CA GLU A 151 -40.72 -2.76 -15.09
C GLU A 151 -41.41 -1.46 -14.69
N ARG A 152 -42.55 -1.55 -13.99
CA ARG A 152 -43.32 -0.37 -13.57
C ARG A 152 -42.53 0.45 -12.53
N GLN A 153 -41.84 -0.21 -11.61
CA GLN A 153 -40.95 0.46 -10.65
C GLN A 153 -39.77 1.09 -11.36
N LEU A 154 -39.17 0.38 -12.33
CA LEU A 154 -38.06 0.87 -13.13
C LEU A 154 -38.42 2.15 -13.89
N GLU A 155 -39.53 2.15 -14.64
CA GLU A 155 -40.01 3.31 -15.40
C GLU A 155 -40.22 4.53 -14.49
N LYS A 156 -40.87 4.32 -13.34
CA LYS A 156 -41.09 5.39 -12.34
C LYS A 156 -39.78 5.94 -11.79
N ARG A 157 -38.83 5.07 -11.44
CA ARG A 157 -37.55 5.49 -10.87
C ARG A 157 -36.70 6.23 -11.90
N VAL A 158 -36.64 5.76 -13.14
CA VAL A 158 -35.94 6.46 -14.23
C VAL A 158 -36.55 7.84 -14.48
N ALA A 159 -37.89 7.95 -14.51
CA ALA A 159 -38.56 9.24 -14.66
C ALA A 159 -38.25 10.20 -13.51
N LEU A 160 -38.22 9.69 -12.26
CA LEU A 160 -37.85 10.48 -11.09
C LEU A 160 -36.40 10.97 -11.17
N VAL A 161 -35.44 10.08 -11.47
CA VAL A 161 -34.02 10.44 -11.57
C VAL A 161 -33.79 11.49 -12.66
N LYS A 162 -34.42 11.32 -13.84
CA LYS A 162 -34.36 12.33 -14.91
C LYS A 162 -35.00 13.66 -14.51
N LYS A 163 -36.08 13.65 -13.73
CA LYS A 163 -36.69 14.88 -13.21
C LYS A 163 -35.78 15.59 -12.20
N LEU A 164 -35.13 14.83 -11.31
CA LEU A 164 -34.24 15.38 -10.28
C LEU A 164 -32.91 15.88 -10.85
N LYS A 165 -32.42 15.23 -11.91
CA LYS A 165 -31.13 15.50 -12.57
C LYS A 165 -31.30 15.46 -14.09
N PRO A 166 -31.93 16.49 -14.70
CA PRO A 166 -32.26 16.50 -16.13
C PRO A 166 -31.02 16.43 -17.04
N ASP A 167 -29.89 16.98 -16.59
CA ASP A 167 -28.64 17.01 -17.34
C ASP A 167 -27.75 15.78 -17.09
N ALA A 168 -28.23 14.79 -16.32
CA ALA A 168 -27.47 13.60 -15.97
C ALA A 168 -27.97 12.36 -16.71
N GLU A 169 -27.03 11.52 -17.15
CA GLU A 169 -27.37 10.23 -17.74
C GLU A 169 -27.74 9.22 -16.65
N CYS A 170 -28.89 8.58 -16.82
CA CYS A 170 -29.37 7.52 -15.95
C CYS A 170 -28.80 6.17 -16.39
N LEU A 171 -28.24 5.43 -15.45
CA LEU A 171 -27.67 4.11 -15.64
C LEU A 171 -28.55 3.08 -14.91
N VAL A 172 -29.06 2.11 -15.68
CA VAL A 172 -29.85 0.98 -15.18
C VAL A 172 -28.96 -0.26 -15.21
N GLN A 173 -28.91 -0.99 -14.10
CA GLN A 173 -28.10 -2.19 -13.96
C GLN A 173 -28.85 -3.31 -13.27
N ASP A 174 -28.47 -4.55 -13.54
CA ASP A 174 -28.91 -5.70 -12.75
C ASP A 174 -28.38 -5.54 -11.32
N TYR A 175 -29.27 -5.67 -10.33
CA TYR A 175 -28.88 -5.53 -8.93
C TYR A 175 -28.35 -6.86 -8.40
N ILE A 176 -27.07 -6.87 -8.02
CA ILE A 176 -26.41 -8.05 -7.47
C ILE A 176 -26.79 -8.21 -6.01
N ILE A 177 -27.64 -9.17 -5.69
CA ILE A 177 -28.09 -9.45 -4.32
C ILE A 177 -26.98 -10.19 -3.59
N GLY A 178 -26.40 -9.60 -2.54
CA GLY A 178 -25.42 -10.25 -1.68
C GLY A 178 -24.51 -9.29 -0.93
N SER A 179 -23.28 -9.69 -0.61
CA SER A 179 -22.36 -8.87 0.19
C SER A 179 -21.76 -7.72 -0.61
N GLU A 180 -21.54 -6.59 0.04
CA GLU A 180 -20.78 -5.46 -0.50
C GLU A 180 -19.38 -5.42 0.12
N VAL A 181 -18.35 -5.41 -0.72
CA VAL A 181 -16.94 -5.46 -0.30
C VAL A 181 -16.14 -4.39 -1.04
N ASN A 182 -15.13 -3.85 -0.37
CA ASN A 182 -14.16 -2.95 -0.98
C ASN A 182 -12.72 -3.39 -0.67
N VAL A 183 -11.81 -3.03 -1.57
CA VAL A 183 -10.38 -3.33 -1.44
C VAL A 183 -9.58 -2.10 -1.85
N VAL A 184 -8.66 -1.66 -1.00
CA VAL A 184 -7.63 -0.71 -1.42
C VAL A 184 -6.56 -1.47 -2.21
N VAL A 185 -6.28 -1.04 -3.43
CA VAL A 185 -5.24 -1.57 -4.30
C VAL A 185 -4.15 -0.53 -4.42
N VAL A 186 -2.90 -0.93 -4.21
CA VAL A 186 -1.73 -0.04 -4.15
C VAL A 186 -0.71 -0.50 -5.17
N GLU A 187 -0.13 0.47 -5.89
CA GLU A 187 1.08 0.25 -6.68
C GLU A 187 2.29 0.18 -5.75
N MET A 188 3.07 -0.89 -5.86
CA MET A 188 4.31 -1.10 -5.11
C MET A 188 5.42 -1.31 -6.13
N GLY A 189 6.13 -0.22 -6.49
CA GLY A 189 7.03 -0.20 -7.65
C GLY A 189 6.28 -0.50 -8.96
N HIS A 190 6.62 -1.63 -9.60
CA HIS A 190 5.91 -2.15 -10.77
C HIS A 190 4.89 -3.25 -10.45
N ALA A 191 4.72 -3.61 -9.18
CA ALA A 191 3.67 -4.52 -8.74
C ALA A 191 2.38 -3.78 -8.42
N VAL A 192 1.27 -4.51 -8.48
CA VAL A 192 -0.05 -4.05 -8.03
C VAL A 192 -0.51 -5.01 -6.95
N VAL A 193 -0.75 -4.52 -5.74
CA VAL A 193 -1.05 -5.33 -4.57
C VAL A 193 -2.38 -4.89 -3.97
N ALA A 194 -3.31 -5.83 -3.81
CA ALA A 194 -4.52 -5.63 -3.04
C ALA A 194 -4.22 -5.77 -1.54
N LEU A 195 -4.67 -4.79 -0.74
CA LEU A 195 -4.71 -4.90 0.71
C LEU A 195 -5.85 -5.84 1.14
N GLU A 196 -6.12 -5.92 2.44
CA GLU A 196 -7.17 -6.79 2.96
C GLU A 196 -8.58 -6.30 2.58
N PRO A 197 -9.47 -7.19 2.09
CA PRO A 197 -10.83 -6.79 1.76
C PRO A 197 -11.64 -6.45 3.01
N VAL A 198 -12.51 -5.45 2.87
CA VAL A 198 -13.48 -5.07 3.89
C VAL A 198 -14.88 -5.33 3.39
N GLU A 199 -15.65 -6.07 4.17
CA GLU A 199 -17.08 -6.30 3.93
C GLU A 199 -17.93 -5.42 4.83
N TYR A 200 -18.97 -4.82 4.26
CA TYR A 200 -20.02 -4.14 5.00
C TYR A 200 -21.06 -5.15 5.50
N VAL A 201 -21.33 -5.12 6.80
CA VAL A 201 -22.24 -6.02 7.50
C VAL A 201 -23.44 -5.21 7.96
N PHE A 202 -24.58 -5.45 7.31
CA PHE A 202 -25.85 -4.80 7.63
C PHE A 202 -26.55 -5.51 8.81
N PRO A 203 -27.42 -4.81 9.55
CA PRO A 203 -28.27 -5.43 10.56
C PRO A 203 -29.09 -6.60 10.01
N PRO A 204 -29.33 -7.66 10.81
CA PRO A 204 -29.99 -8.89 10.34
C PRO A 204 -31.47 -8.69 9.96
N ASP A 205 -32.09 -7.61 10.43
CA ASP A 205 -33.46 -7.20 10.11
C ASP A 205 -33.57 -6.49 8.76
N ILE A 206 -32.46 -6.03 8.17
CA ILE A 206 -32.44 -5.47 6.82
C ILE A 206 -32.47 -6.62 5.80
N PRO A 207 -33.48 -6.70 4.91
CA PRO A 207 -33.53 -7.73 3.88
C PRO A 207 -32.29 -7.69 2.98
N THR A 208 -31.76 -8.85 2.58
CA THR A 208 -30.57 -8.93 1.71
C THR A 208 -30.72 -8.13 0.41
N GLY A 209 -31.95 -8.06 -0.14
CA GLY A 209 -32.27 -7.27 -1.32
C GLY A 209 -32.16 -5.75 -1.13
N GLN A 210 -32.11 -5.27 0.12
CA GLN A 210 -32.01 -3.85 0.50
C GLN A 210 -30.69 -3.51 1.22
N ALA A 211 -29.84 -4.50 1.48
CA ALA A 211 -28.53 -4.32 2.09
C ALA A 211 -27.51 -3.76 1.08
N PHE A 212 -27.42 -2.43 0.98
CA PHE A 212 -26.42 -1.73 0.16
C PHE A 212 -26.12 -0.31 0.68
N LEU A 213 -25.00 0.27 0.24
CA LEU A 213 -24.57 1.60 0.65
C LEU A 213 -25.32 2.75 -0.05
N THR A 214 -26.48 3.13 0.50
CA THR A 214 -27.07 4.46 0.30
C THR A 214 -26.18 5.56 0.90
N PHE A 215 -26.48 6.84 0.59
CA PHE A 215 -25.76 7.98 1.19
C PHE A 215 -25.78 7.93 2.72
N ASP A 216 -26.96 7.75 3.32
CA ASP A 216 -27.12 7.65 4.77
C ASP A 216 -26.40 6.43 5.34
N ASN A 217 -26.43 5.30 4.65
CA ASN A 217 -25.71 4.11 5.10
C ASN A 217 -24.21 4.38 5.16
N LYS A 218 -23.66 5.02 4.13
CA LYS A 218 -22.23 5.31 4.00
C LYS A 218 -21.74 6.35 5.01
N PHE A 219 -22.40 7.50 5.13
CA PHE A 219 -21.88 8.63 5.91
C PHE A 219 -22.45 8.73 7.33
N VAL A 220 -23.59 8.10 7.61
CA VAL A 220 -24.26 8.19 8.92
C VAL A 220 -24.25 6.85 9.64
N ASN A 221 -24.76 5.79 9.01
CA ASN A 221 -25.00 4.52 9.70
C ASN A 221 -23.72 3.71 9.94
N VAL A 222 -22.70 3.85 9.08
CA VAL A 222 -21.35 3.31 9.37
C VAL A 222 -20.74 4.01 10.59
N GLY A 223 -20.80 5.35 10.65
CA GLY A 223 -20.27 6.14 11.76
C GLY A 223 -20.97 5.84 13.10
N LYS A 224 -22.27 5.51 13.06
CA LYS A 224 -23.05 5.07 14.22
C LYS A 224 -22.87 3.59 14.59
N GLY A 225 -22.13 2.82 13.79
CA GLY A 225 -21.93 1.37 14.01
C GLY A 225 -23.16 0.50 13.73
N VAL A 226 -24.17 1.05 13.07
CA VAL A 226 -25.38 0.33 12.62
C VAL A 226 -25.01 -0.59 11.46
N VAL A 227 -24.35 -0.03 10.44
CA VAL A 227 -23.65 -0.82 9.42
C VAL A 227 -22.22 -1.03 9.92
N ARG A 228 -21.85 -2.28 10.17
CA ARG A 228 -20.51 -2.63 10.66
C ARG A 228 -19.61 -2.98 9.49
N THR A 229 -18.31 -3.03 9.74
CA THR A 229 -17.33 -3.51 8.77
C THR A 229 -16.46 -4.60 9.37
N ARG A 230 -16.13 -5.61 8.56
CA ARG A 230 -15.19 -6.67 8.95
C ARG A 230 -14.13 -6.88 7.88
N ILE A 231 -12.93 -7.23 8.30
CA ILE A 231 -11.88 -7.71 7.40
C ILE A 231 -12.24 -9.14 6.97
N VAL A 232 -12.20 -9.40 5.67
CA VAL A 232 -12.47 -10.74 5.11
C VAL A 232 -11.21 -11.58 5.25
N ILE A 233 -11.27 -12.61 6.09
CA ILE A 233 -10.13 -13.51 6.39
C ILE A 233 -10.32 -14.94 5.84
N ASP A 234 -11.54 -15.29 5.42
CA ASP A 234 -11.87 -16.63 4.97
C ASP A 234 -11.34 -16.94 3.56
N GLU A 235 -10.55 -18.02 3.44
CA GLU A 235 -10.09 -18.53 2.15
C GLU A 235 -11.04 -19.62 1.60
N PRO A 236 -11.23 -19.73 0.27
CA PRO A 236 -10.55 -18.99 -0.80
C PRO A 236 -11.22 -17.64 -1.15
N ARG A 237 -12.24 -17.22 -0.41
CA ARG A 237 -13.01 -15.99 -0.71
C ARG A 237 -12.12 -14.75 -0.70
N ARG A 238 -11.31 -14.58 0.34
CA ARG A 238 -10.35 -13.49 0.49
C ARG A 238 -9.42 -13.38 -0.72
N SER A 239 -8.76 -14.48 -1.11
CA SER A 239 -7.85 -14.49 -2.25
C SER A 239 -8.55 -14.13 -3.57
N ARG A 240 -9.75 -14.67 -3.83
CA ARG A 240 -10.52 -14.34 -5.05
C ARG A 240 -10.91 -12.86 -5.13
N ILE A 241 -11.28 -12.25 -4.00
CA ILE A 241 -11.62 -10.81 -3.95
C ILE A 241 -10.38 -9.97 -4.25
N ARG A 242 -9.23 -10.29 -3.62
CA ARG A 242 -7.96 -9.59 -3.84
C ARG A 242 -7.50 -9.70 -5.29
N GLU A 243 -7.50 -10.91 -5.85
CA GLU A 243 -7.14 -11.16 -7.24
C GLU A 243 -8.05 -10.39 -8.22
N THR A 244 -9.38 -10.46 -8.01
CA THR A 244 -10.35 -9.73 -8.84
C THR A 244 -10.09 -8.22 -8.80
N SER A 245 -9.80 -7.66 -7.63
CA SER A 245 -9.50 -6.23 -7.49
C SER A 245 -8.19 -5.82 -8.18
N GLN A 246 -7.13 -6.62 -8.06
CA GLN A 246 -5.86 -6.37 -8.76
C GLN A 246 -6.03 -6.45 -10.27
N ASN A 247 -6.77 -7.44 -10.77
CA ASN A 247 -7.01 -7.60 -12.19
C ASN A 247 -7.89 -6.48 -12.75
N ALA A 248 -8.91 -6.02 -12.00
CA ALA A 248 -9.72 -4.87 -12.38
C ALA A 248 -8.89 -3.58 -12.44
N PHE A 249 -8.00 -3.35 -11.46
CA PHE A 249 -7.08 -2.21 -11.45
C PHE A 249 -6.18 -2.18 -12.70
N LYS A 250 -5.54 -3.32 -13.00
CA LYS A 250 -4.66 -3.48 -14.16
C LYS A 250 -5.43 -3.31 -15.47
N ALA A 251 -6.56 -3.99 -15.63
CA ALA A 251 -7.39 -3.91 -16.83
C ALA A 251 -7.95 -2.50 -17.09
N ALA A 252 -8.21 -1.73 -16.04
CA ALA A 252 -8.60 -0.32 -16.14
C ALA A 252 -7.47 0.60 -16.62
N GLY A 253 -6.23 0.11 -16.67
CA GLY A 253 -5.04 0.89 -17.04
C GLY A 253 -4.64 1.89 -15.96
N MET A 254 -4.84 1.54 -14.69
CA MET A 254 -4.54 2.42 -13.54
C MET A 254 -3.08 2.33 -13.09
N GLN A 255 -2.33 1.34 -13.59
CA GLN A 255 -0.92 1.13 -13.28
C GLN A 255 -0.03 2.14 -14.02
N GLY A 256 1.05 2.56 -13.37
CA GLY A 256 2.06 3.48 -13.89
C GLY A 256 1.85 4.94 -13.48
N GLY A 257 1.17 5.22 -12.36
CA GLY A 257 1.15 6.58 -11.83
C GLY A 257 -0.03 6.96 -10.93
N SER A 258 -1.04 6.10 -10.76
CA SER A 258 -2.17 6.42 -9.88
C SER A 258 -1.81 6.27 -8.39
N GLY A 259 -0.80 5.46 -8.09
CA GLY A 259 -0.33 5.13 -6.74
C GLY A 259 -1.24 4.16 -6.01
N TRP A 260 -2.56 4.38 -6.07
CA TRP A 260 -3.57 3.54 -5.44
C TRP A 260 -4.97 3.71 -6.06
N CYS A 261 -5.92 2.87 -5.65
CA CYS A 261 -7.35 3.14 -5.73
C CYS A 261 -8.13 2.27 -4.72
N ARG A 262 -9.42 2.52 -4.56
CA ARG A 262 -10.37 1.56 -3.95
C ARG A 262 -11.23 0.92 -5.03
N VAL A 263 -11.27 -0.41 -5.05
CA VAL A 263 -12.16 -1.19 -5.93
C VAL A 263 -13.37 -1.62 -5.12
N ASP A 264 -14.56 -1.24 -5.56
CA ASP A 264 -15.83 -1.58 -4.92
C ASP A 264 -16.52 -2.72 -5.69
N MET A 265 -16.99 -3.72 -4.96
CA MET A 265 -17.51 -4.97 -5.53
C MET A 265 -18.76 -5.43 -4.79
N ARG A 266 -19.58 -6.23 -5.48
CA ARG A 266 -20.58 -7.08 -4.85
C ARG A 266 -20.33 -8.54 -5.14
N ILE A 267 -20.65 -9.37 -4.15
CA ILE A 267 -20.55 -10.82 -4.24
C ILE A 267 -21.98 -11.35 -4.23
N ASP A 268 -22.38 -12.02 -5.32
CA ASP A 268 -23.71 -12.59 -5.44
C ASP A 268 -23.93 -13.68 -4.38
N ALA A 269 -25.02 -13.59 -3.62
CA ALA A 269 -25.30 -14.51 -2.51
C ALA A 269 -25.65 -15.93 -2.97
N ARG A 270 -26.11 -16.10 -4.22
CA ARG A 270 -26.52 -17.39 -4.77
C ARG A 270 -25.35 -18.11 -5.43
N THR A 271 -24.55 -17.40 -6.21
CA THR A 271 -23.47 -18.00 -7.03
C THR A 271 -22.09 -17.84 -6.39
N GLY A 272 -21.91 -16.84 -5.52
CA GLY A 272 -20.61 -16.45 -4.99
C GLY A 272 -19.73 -15.71 -6.01
N GLU A 273 -20.28 -15.34 -7.18
CA GLU A 273 -19.58 -14.61 -8.22
C GLU A 273 -19.34 -13.15 -7.82
N ILE A 274 -18.18 -12.62 -8.19
CA ILE A 274 -17.75 -11.27 -7.83
C ILE A 274 -18.00 -10.33 -9.01
N TYR A 275 -18.76 -9.26 -8.77
CA TYR A 275 -19.06 -8.20 -9.72
C TYR A 275 -18.38 -6.90 -9.28
N VAL A 276 -17.53 -6.35 -10.14
CA VAL A 276 -16.87 -5.07 -9.89
C VAL A 276 -17.81 -3.94 -10.24
N LEU A 277 -18.10 -3.09 -9.26
CA LEU A 277 -19.06 -1.99 -9.41
C LEU A 277 -18.41 -0.75 -9.98
N GLU A 278 -17.27 -0.36 -9.40
CA GLU A 278 -16.52 0.85 -9.75
C GLU A 278 -15.11 0.84 -9.12
N ILE A 279 -14.31 1.81 -9.56
CA ILE A 279 -13.02 2.16 -8.96
C ILE A 279 -13.07 3.61 -8.47
N ASN A 280 -12.37 3.89 -7.37
CA ASN A 280 -12.29 5.21 -6.76
C ASN A 280 -10.81 5.58 -6.61
N ALA A 281 -10.36 6.60 -7.33
CA ALA A 281 -8.98 7.07 -7.28
C ALA A 281 -8.58 7.60 -5.89
N PHE A 282 -9.57 8.03 -5.10
CA PHE A 282 -9.38 8.53 -3.75
C PHE A 282 -9.95 7.55 -2.70
N PRO A 283 -9.12 6.70 -2.09
CA PRO A 283 -9.57 5.63 -1.21
C PRO A 283 -9.93 6.07 0.22
N THR A 284 -9.99 7.37 0.51
CA THR A 284 -10.19 7.95 1.86
C THR A 284 -9.22 7.38 2.90
N VAL A 285 -7.93 7.65 2.70
CA VAL A 285 -6.80 7.25 3.56
C VAL A 285 -6.10 8.50 4.09
N PHE A 286 -5.51 8.42 5.29
CA PHE A 286 -4.97 9.52 6.10
C PHE A 286 -6.04 10.42 6.73
N TYR A 287 -7.20 9.86 7.03
CA TYR A 287 -8.29 10.58 7.69
C TYR A 287 -8.20 10.47 9.22
N PRO A 288 -9.00 11.23 9.99
CA PRO A 288 -9.07 11.03 11.44
C PRO A 288 -9.36 9.57 11.79
N ARG A 289 -8.68 9.04 12.82
CA ARG A 289 -8.82 7.64 13.22
C ARG A 289 -10.29 7.28 13.44
N GLY A 290 -10.70 6.16 12.83
CA GLY A 290 -12.07 5.65 12.94
C GLY A 290 -13.08 6.26 11.96
N ALA A 291 -12.73 7.34 11.24
CA ALA A 291 -13.64 7.99 10.29
C ALA A 291 -13.96 7.11 9.08
N PHE A 292 -12.94 6.49 8.49
CA PHE A 292 -13.10 5.64 7.30
C PHE A 292 -12.51 4.25 7.50
N THR A 293 -13.01 3.30 6.71
CA THR A 293 -12.64 1.89 6.81
C THR A 293 -11.25 1.62 6.26
N SER A 294 -10.81 2.40 5.27
CA SER A 294 -9.50 2.24 4.64
C SER A 294 -8.35 2.45 5.63
N ASP A 295 -8.40 3.50 6.48
CA ASP A 295 -7.41 3.70 7.53
C ASP A 295 -7.39 2.53 8.54
N LYS A 296 -8.55 1.95 8.87
CA LYS A 296 -8.62 0.77 9.76
C LYS A 296 -7.93 -0.45 9.16
N VAL A 297 -8.00 -0.65 7.84
CA VAL A 297 -7.26 -1.72 7.15
C VAL A 297 -5.77 -1.48 7.29
N ILE A 298 -5.32 -0.26 6.96
CA ILE A 298 -3.90 0.08 6.98
C ILE A 298 -3.32 -0.06 8.39
N GLU A 299 -4.02 0.45 9.40
CA GLU A 299 -3.61 0.34 10.81
C GLU A 299 -3.49 -1.12 11.28
N ARG A 300 -4.40 -2.00 10.83
CA ARG A 300 -4.47 -3.38 11.32
C ARG A 300 -3.65 -4.37 10.50
N THR A 301 -3.37 -4.08 9.23
CA THR A 301 -2.88 -5.12 8.31
C THR A 301 -1.69 -4.69 7.48
N TYR A 302 -1.38 -3.39 7.35
CA TYR A 302 -0.24 -2.95 6.56
C TYR A 302 1.04 -2.96 7.44
N PRO A 303 2.08 -3.75 7.11
CA PRO A 303 3.33 -3.71 7.85
C PRO A 303 3.94 -2.30 7.86
N GLY A 304 4.13 -1.74 9.05
CA GLY A 304 4.60 -0.36 9.22
C GLY A 304 3.50 0.72 9.20
N GLY A 305 2.24 0.33 8.99
CA GLY A 305 1.06 1.21 9.05
C GLY A 305 1.08 2.34 8.01
N HIS A 306 0.42 3.45 8.35
CA HIS A 306 0.23 4.62 7.48
C HIS A 306 1.55 5.26 7.03
N ALA A 307 2.53 5.37 7.93
CA ALA A 307 3.83 5.95 7.59
C ALA A 307 4.55 5.12 6.53
N ALA A 308 4.55 3.79 6.69
CA ALA A 308 5.14 2.91 5.70
C ALA A 308 4.36 2.86 4.38
N LEU A 309 3.03 2.98 4.41
CA LEU A 309 2.24 3.12 3.19
C LEU A 309 2.59 4.41 2.43
N PHE A 310 2.78 5.52 3.13
CA PHE A 310 3.18 6.77 2.49
C PHE A 310 4.57 6.66 1.84
N ASP A 311 5.54 6.10 2.57
CA ASP A 311 6.87 5.83 2.01
C ASP A 311 6.81 4.80 0.86
N MET A 312 5.87 3.85 0.86
CA MET A 312 5.65 2.95 -0.27
C MET A 312 5.18 3.71 -1.52
N LEU A 313 4.25 4.67 -1.38
CA LEU A 313 3.82 5.50 -2.52
C LEU A 313 5.01 6.30 -3.09
N LEU A 314 5.86 6.86 -2.22
CA LEU A 314 7.07 7.57 -2.63
C LEU A 314 8.06 6.61 -3.31
N ALA A 315 8.31 5.44 -2.73
CA ALA A 315 9.18 4.41 -3.28
C ALA A 315 8.71 3.96 -4.66
N THR A 316 7.39 3.80 -4.86
CA THR A 316 6.80 3.48 -6.16
C THR A 316 7.19 4.49 -7.22
N LYS A 317 7.14 5.80 -6.92
CA LYS A 317 7.60 6.84 -7.85
C LYS A 317 9.09 6.77 -8.14
N LEU A 318 9.90 6.57 -7.11
CA LEU A 318 11.36 6.43 -7.26
C LEU A 318 11.74 5.23 -8.15
N ILE A 319 11.06 4.09 -7.96
CA ILE A 319 11.24 2.86 -8.75
C ILE A 319 10.80 3.08 -10.19
N GLN A 320 9.59 3.60 -10.41
CA GLN A 320 9.06 3.85 -11.75
C GLN A 320 9.92 4.86 -12.53
N ALA A 321 10.49 5.86 -11.85
CA ALA A 321 11.42 6.82 -12.42
C ALA A 321 12.87 6.31 -12.55
N LYS A 322 13.19 5.13 -12.01
CA LYS A 322 14.55 4.56 -11.97
C LYS A 322 15.58 5.49 -11.31
N ALA A 323 15.14 6.24 -10.30
CA ALA A 323 15.92 7.32 -9.69
C ALA A 323 17.24 6.85 -9.04
N TYR A 324 17.33 5.57 -8.65
CA TYR A 324 18.51 4.96 -8.04
C TYR A 324 19.47 4.27 -9.03
N CYS A 325 19.08 4.07 -10.30
CA CYS A 325 19.82 3.17 -11.20
C CYS A 325 21.28 3.55 -11.40
N GLN A 326 21.61 4.84 -11.42
CA GLN A 326 23.00 5.28 -11.55
C GLN A 326 23.82 4.93 -10.29
N ALA A 327 23.26 5.14 -9.11
CA ALA A 327 23.92 4.80 -7.86
C ALA A 327 24.15 3.28 -7.78
N HIS A 328 23.15 2.46 -8.10
CA HIS A 328 23.28 1.00 -8.09
C HIS A 328 24.31 0.47 -9.09
N ARG A 329 24.41 1.05 -10.29
CA ARG A 329 25.49 0.69 -11.22
C ARG A 329 26.87 0.95 -10.61
N THR A 330 27.06 2.11 -10.00
CA THR A 330 28.33 2.44 -9.34
C THR A 330 28.62 1.52 -8.16
N VAL A 331 27.62 1.19 -7.34
CA VAL A 331 27.76 0.25 -6.22
C VAL A 331 28.08 -1.16 -6.73
N SER A 332 27.39 -1.64 -7.77
CA SER A 332 27.66 -2.94 -8.41
C SER A 332 29.11 -3.02 -8.88
N THR A 333 29.59 -2.04 -9.65
CA THR A 333 30.97 -2.03 -10.15
C THR A 333 31.98 -2.03 -8.99
N PHE A 334 31.72 -1.26 -7.93
CA PHE A 334 32.57 -1.27 -6.74
C PHE A 334 32.67 -2.67 -6.11
N PHE A 335 31.55 -3.39 -6.00
CA PHE A 335 31.54 -4.75 -5.45
C PHE A 335 32.10 -5.80 -6.40
N ASP A 336 31.97 -5.60 -7.71
CA ASP A 336 32.60 -6.45 -8.71
C ASP A 336 34.13 -6.45 -8.54
N ASP A 337 34.72 -5.26 -8.39
CA ASP A 337 36.15 -5.08 -8.12
C ASP A 337 36.58 -5.59 -6.74
N PHE A 338 35.69 -5.46 -5.75
CA PHE A 338 35.97 -5.86 -4.37
C PHE A 338 35.76 -7.36 -4.10
N SER A 339 35.02 -8.07 -4.96
CA SER A 339 34.62 -9.48 -4.81
C SER A 339 35.78 -10.40 -4.40
N LYS A 340 36.94 -10.28 -5.05
CA LYS A 340 38.14 -11.09 -4.78
C LYS A 340 38.71 -10.89 -3.37
N LYS A 341 38.50 -9.72 -2.76
CA LYS A 341 38.96 -9.37 -1.41
C LYS A 341 37.86 -9.60 -0.37
N TYR A 342 36.61 -9.70 -0.79
CA TYR A 342 35.46 -9.92 0.08
C TYR A 342 35.56 -11.25 0.85
N GLU A 343 36.28 -12.23 0.34
CA GLU A 343 36.56 -13.49 1.03
C GLU A 343 37.26 -13.30 2.39
N ILE A 344 38.04 -12.21 2.57
CA ILE A 344 38.68 -11.87 3.86
C ILE A 344 37.64 -11.36 4.87
N ALA A 345 36.50 -10.83 4.41
CA ALA A 345 35.44 -10.34 5.27
C ALA A 345 34.84 -11.46 6.14
N TRP A 346 35.02 -12.74 5.77
CA TRP A 346 34.53 -13.91 6.52
C TRP A 346 35.05 -14.03 7.95
N GLU A 347 36.21 -13.45 8.26
CA GLU A 347 36.71 -13.44 9.64
C GLU A 347 36.12 -12.33 10.50
N MET A 348 35.25 -11.47 9.94
CA MET A 348 34.63 -10.36 10.66
C MET A 348 33.65 -10.88 11.74
N PRO A 349 33.61 -10.25 12.93
CA PRO A 349 32.72 -10.64 14.02
C PRO A 349 31.22 -10.73 13.66
N SER A 350 30.75 -9.87 12.76
CA SER A 350 29.36 -9.88 12.25
C SER A 350 28.99 -11.23 11.63
N ILE A 351 29.87 -11.77 10.78
CA ILE A 351 29.71 -13.05 10.09
C ILE A 351 29.68 -14.23 11.07
N LYS A 352 30.51 -14.19 12.12
CA LYS A 352 30.45 -15.21 13.19
C LYS A 352 29.09 -15.22 13.89
N THR A 353 28.42 -14.08 13.97
CA THR A 353 27.13 -13.99 14.67
C THR A 353 25.98 -14.56 13.87
N VAL A 354 25.84 -14.21 12.59
CA VAL A 354 24.77 -14.80 11.77
C VAL A 354 24.92 -16.32 11.72
N ARG A 355 26.16 -16.83 11.64
CA ARG A 355 26.40 -18.27 11.74
C ARG A 355 25.99 -18.86 13.09
N ASN A 356 26.38 -18.23 14.20
CA ASN A 356 26.22 -18.83 15.53
C ASN A 356 24.84 -18.63 16.15
N VAL A 357 24.15 -17.53 15.82
CA VAL A 357 22.87 -17.14 16.46
C VAL A 357 21.71 -17.29 15.49
N MET A 358 21.87 -16.83 14.23
CA MET A 358 20.73 -16.82 13.31
C MET A 358 20.49 -18.16 12.63
N ALA A 359 21.54 -18.84 12.19
CA ALA A 359 21.41 -20.10 11.45
C ALA A 359 21.14 -21.30 12.36
N VAL A 360 21.65 -21.29 13.60
CA VAL A 360 21.54 -22.41 14.54
C VAL A 360 20.27 -22.36 15.39
N ASP A 361 19.91 -21.17 15.90
CA ASP A 361 18.86 -21.09 16.94
C ASP A 361 17.44 -20.98 16.38
N PHE A 362 17.26 -20.82 15.06
CA PHE A 362 15.96 -20.56 14.43
C PHE A 362 15.62 -21.54 13.31
N ASP A 363 14.31 -21.74 13.09
CA ASP A 363 13.79 -22.52 11.95
C ASP A 363 14.03 -21.80 10.62
N TRP A 364 14.58 -22.55 9.66
CA TRP A 364 14.79 -22.17 8.27
C TRP A 364 14.28 -23.22 7.27
N ALA A 365 13.42 -24.15 7.70
CA ALA A 365 12.84 -25.15 6.83
C ALA A 365 11.92 -24.53 5.75
N GLY A 366 12.25 -24.78 4.48
CA GLY A 366 11.43 -24.37 3.34
C GLY A 366 12.22 -23.53 2.34
N CYS A 367 11.53 -22.57 1.71
CA CYS A 367 12.13 -21.65 0.76
C CYS A 367 12.60 -20.37 1.46
N VAL A 368 13.89 -20.03 1.32
CA VAL A 368 14.54 -18.86 1.91
C VAL A 368 14.91 -17.89 0.79
N LEU A 369 14.43 -16.65 0.86
CA LEU A 369 14.92 -15.56 0.02
C LEU A 369 16.02 -14.80 0.76
N ASP A 370 17.20 -14.69 0.16
CA ASP A 370 18.35 -13.95 0.67
C ASP A 370 18.60 -12.71 -0.21
N LEU A 371 18.19 -11.54 0.29
CA LEU A 371 18.34 -10.26 -0.38
C LEU A 371 19.72 -9.66 -0.11
N ALA A 372 20.41 -9.21 -1.16
CA ALA A 372 21.84 -8.89 -1.14
C ALA A 372 22.69 -10.08 -0.65
N CYS A 373 22.50 -11.24 -1.31
CA CYS A 373 23.14 -12.49 -0.90
C CYS A 373 24.68 -12.46 -1.00
N GLY A 374 25.24 -11.51 -1.74
CA GLY A 374 26.67 -11.33 -1.94
C GLY A 374 27.33 -12.61 -2.42
N SER A 375 28.43 -12.99 -1.75
CA SER A 375 29.19 -14.21 -2.02
C SER A 375 28.60 -15.46 -1.39
N GLY A 376 27.32 -15.45 -0.99
CA GLY A 376 26.58 -16.64 -0.54
C GLY A 376 26.74 -16.96 0.95
N PHE A 377 26.79 -15.92 1.78
CA PHE A 377 27.08 -16.04 3.20
C PHE A 377 26.00 -16.82 3.97
N LEU A 378 24.72 -16.43 3.83
CA LEU A 378 23.62 -17.06 4.55
C LEU A 378 23.44 -18.53 4.16
N GLY A 379 23.45 -18.84 2.85
CA GLY A 379 23.27 -20.21 2.38
C GLY A 379 24.34 -21.17 2.89
N ASN A 380 25.60 -20.73 2.96
CA ASN A 380 26.66 -21.52 3.60
C ASN A 380 26.42 -21.69 5.11
N ALA A 381 26.05 -20.62 5.82
CA ALA A 381 25.78 -20.69 7.25
C ALA A 381 24.60 -21.63 7.59
N LEU A 382 23.54 -21.62 6.78
CA LEU A 382 22.41 -22.53 6.91
C LEU A 382 22.82 -23.99 6.66
N PHE A 383 23.61 -24.24 5.62
CA PHE A 383 24.14 -25.57 5.34
C PHE A 383 24.99 -26.11 6.50
N ASP A 384 25.92 -25.29 7.02
CA ASP A 384 26.78 -25.66 8.16
C ASP A 384 25.97 -25.92 9.45
N ALA A 385 24.84 -25.23 9.62
CA ALA A 385 23.91 -25.43 10.72
C ALA A 385 22.96 -26.64 10.54
N GLY A 386 23.04 -27.35 9.40
CA GLY A 386 22.28 -28.57 9.13
C GLY A 386 21.00 -28.37 8.32
N TRP A 387 20.70 -27.17 7.84
CA TRP A 387 19.53 -26.86 6.98
C TRP A 387 19.76 -27.28 5.52
N THR A 388 20.14 -28.53 5.29
CA THR A 388 20.55 -29.03 3.97
C THR A 388 19.38 -29.26 3.00
N SER A 389 18.14 -29.27 3.50
CA SER A 389 16.92 -29.40 2.71
C SER A 389 16.27 -28.06 2.33
N SER A 390 16.74 -26.95 2.91
CA SER A 390 16.21 -25.62 2.60
C SER A 390 16.62 -25.16 1.20
N VAL A 391 15.70 -24.53 0.47
CA VAL A 391 15.98 -23.97 -0.85
C VAL A 391 16.28 -22.49 -0.70
N VAL A 392 17.52 -22.09 -0.89
CA VAL A 392 17.94 -20.69 -0.80
C VAL A 392 17.93 -20.04 -2.18
N VAL A 393 17.16 -18.96 -2.35
CA VAL A 393 17.11 -18.11 -3.55
C VAL A 393 17.85 -16.82 -3.23
N GLY A 394 18.84 -16.47 -4.06
CA GLY A 394 19.66 -15.27 -3.86
C GLY A 394 19.29 -14.15 -4.82
N VAL A 395 19.38 -12.92 -4.33
CA VAL A 395 19.28 -11.68 -5.10
C VAL A 395 20.50 -10.83 -4.79
N ASP A 396 21.20 -10.35 -5.82
CA ASP A 396 22.30 -9.40 -5.67
C ASP A 396 22.37 -8.46 -6.87
N ILE A 397 23.04 -7.32 -6.74
CA ILE A 397 23.27 -6.42 -7.88
C ILE A 397 24.60 -6.70 -8.58
N SER A 398 25.57 -7.31 -7.89
CA SER A 398 26.92 -7.59 -8.39
C SER A 398 27.01 -9.00 -8.98
N PRO A 399 27.26 -9.12 -10.30
CA PRO A 399 27.47 -10.42 -10.95
C PRO A 399 28.68 -11.18 -10.38
N GLU A 400 29.77 -10.50 -10.04
CA GLU A 400 30.98 -11.16 -9.53
C GLU A 400 30.79 -11.68 -8.11
N MET A 401 30.07 -10.96 -7.26
CA MET A 401 29.68 -11.44 -5.93
C MET A 401 28.78 -12.68 -6.04
N ALA A 402 27.77 -12.61 -6.90
CA ALA A 402 26.82 -13.70 -7.14
C ALA A 402 27.47 -14.95 -7.79
N ALA A 403 28.65 -14.81 -8.41
CA ALA A 403 29.38 -15.89 -9.07
C ALA A 403 30.36 -16.65 -8.15
N SER A 404 30.27 -16.50 -6.82
CA SER A 404 31.12 -17.21 -5.88
C SER A 404 30.93 -18.74 -5.94
N GLU A 405 31.89 -19.50 -5.40
CA GLU A 405 31.74 -20.96 -5.27
C GLU A 405 30.57 -21.33 -4.34
N ARG A 406 30.35 -20.55 -3.28
CA ARG A 406 29.28 -20.81 -2.30
C ARG A 406 27.90 -20.57 -2.87
N THR A 407 27.70 -19.50 -3.64
CA THR A 407 26.42 -19.26 -4.30
C THR A 407 26.10 -20.40 -5.25
N ARG A 408 27.07 -20.84 -6.06
CA ARG A 408 26.90 -22.02 -6.95
C ARG A 408 26.54 -23.30 -6.20
N LYS A 409 27.07 -23.47 -4.98
CA LYS A 409 26.90 -24.70 -4.20
C LYS A 409 25.63 -24.73 -3.34
N PHE A 410 25.26 -23.60 -2.74
CA PHE A 410 24.24 -23.54 -1.68
C PHE A 410 22.98 -22.75 -2.06
N TYR A 411 22.95 -22.16 -3.25
CA TYR A 411 21.80 -21.37 -3.72
C TYR A 411 21.24 -21.97 -5.01
N LYS A 412 19.92 -21.84 -5.16
CA LYS A 412 19.21 -22.12 -6.40
C LYS A 412 19.74 -21.22 -7.51
N GLN A 413 20.08 -21.82 -8.64
CA GLN A 413 20.58 -21.12 -9.82
C GLN A 413 19.44 -20.82 -10.82
N PRO A 414 19.55 -19.73 -11.60
CA PRO A 414 20.52 -18.64 -11.46
C PRO A 414 20.21 -17.73 -10.25
N ILE A 415 21.23 -17.02 -9.76
CA ILE A 415 21.03 -15.88 -8.84
C ILE A 415 20.33 -14.75 -9.59
N HIS A 416 19.40 -14.06 -8.93
CA HIS A 416 18.72 -12.90 -9.50
C HIS A 416 19.62 -11.68 -9.43
N LEU A 417 19.88 -11.04 -10.58
CA LEU A 417 20.77 -9.89 -10.72
C LEU A 417 19.99 -8.58 -10.86
N GLU A 418 19.51 -8.04 -9.75
CA GLU A 418 18.62 -6.88 -9.70
C GLU A 418 18.59 -6.21 -8.30
N PRO A 419 18.21 -4.92 -8.21
CA PRO A 419 18.11 -4.22 -6.92
C PRO A 419 17.05 -4.82 -5.99
N ILE A 420 17.29 -4.76 -4.68
CA ILE A 420 16.37 -5.26 -3.65
C ILE A 420 14.97 -4.67 -3.82
N GLU A 421 14.91 -3.35 -4.00
CA GLU A 421 13.66 -2.59 -4.12
C GLU A 421 12.89 -2.84 -5.42
N GLU A 422 13.49 -3.47 -6.43
CA GLU A 422 12.77 -3.92 -7.62
C GLU A 422 12.26 -5.35 -7.43
N PHE A 423 13.16 -6.26 -7.04
CA PHE A 423 12.84 -7.67 -6.89
C PHE A 423 11.72 -7.89 -5.86
N ILE A 424 11.86 -7.32 -4.67
CA ILE A 424 10.95 -7.60 -3.55
C ILE A 424 9.52 -7.10 -3.81
N MET A 425 9.37 -6.15 -4.73
CA MET A 425 8.06 -5.62 -5.11
C MET A 425 7.26 -6.67 -5.88
N THR A 426 7.88 -7.39 -6.81
CA THR A 426 7.24 -8.35 -7.72
C THR A 426 7.43 -9.81 -7.31
N ALA A 427 8.26 -10.08 -6.31
CA ALA A 427 8.53 -11.42 -5.79
C ALA A 427 7.28 -12.17 -5.30
N ASP A 428 7.31 -13.48 -5.50
CA ASP A 428 6.37 -14.43 -4.90
C ASP A 428 6.60 -14.59 -3.38
N PRO A 429 5.64 -15.16 -2.63
CA PRO A 429 5.83 -15.40 -1.20
C PRO A 429 6.83 -16.53 -0.89
N TYR A 430 7.69 -16.29 0.12
CA TYR A 430 8.72 -17.20 0.62
C TYR A 430 8.44 -17.63 2.05
N ASP A 431 8.99 -18.74 2.52
CA ASP A 431 8.83 -19.13 3.92
C ASP A 431 9.62 -18.20 4.83
N HIS A 432 10.85 -17.90 4.43
CA HIS A 432 11.75 -17.01 5.13
C HIS A 432 12.29 -15.94 4.19
N ILE A 433 12.38 -14.69 4.65
CA ILE A 433 13.03 -13.61 3.90
C ILE A 433 14.13 -13.00 4.78
N ALA A 434 15.34 -12.95 4.25
CA ALA A 434 16.53 -12.47 4.93
C ALA A 434 17.21 -11.33 4.16
N CYS A 435 17.85 -10.41 4.88
CA CYS A 435 18.79 -9.44 4.31
C CYS A 435 19.88 -9.09 5.31
N PHE A 436 21.10 -9.55 5.08
CA PHE A 436 22.26 -9.23 5.92
C PHE A 436 23.27 -8.44 5.07
N ASN A 437 23.69 -7.25 5.55
CA ASN A 437 24.64 -6.38 4.85
C ASN A 437 24.18 -5.87 3.46
N GLY A 438 22.93 -5.41 3.36
CA GLY A 438 22.37 -4.80 2.14
C GLY A 438 21.43 -3.62 2.36
N LEU A 439 20.74 -3.56 3.50
CA LEU A 439 19.72 -2.55 3.78
C LEU A 439 20.26 -1.12 3.93
N GLN A 440 21.56 -0.95 4.16
CA GLN A 440 22.21 0.37 4.18
C GLN A 440 22.30 1.00 2.78
N TYR A 441 22.14 0.23 1.71
CA TYR A 441 22.12 0.72 0.33
C TYR A 441 20.74 1.21 -0.13
N LEU A 442 19.75 1.12 0.75
CA LEU A 442 18.41 1.64 0.53
C LEU A 442 18.27 2.97 1.24
N SER A 443 17.78 3.99 0.52
CA SER A 443 17.35 5.24 1.15
C SER A 443 16.25 4.97 2.19
N PRO A 444 16.03 5.84 3.19
CA PRO A 444 15.00 5.62 4.21
C PRO A 444 13.61 5.25 3.64
N VAL A 445 13.21 5.87 2.53
CA VAL A 445 11.95 5.59 1.82
C VAL A 445 11.95 4.18 1.23
N LEU A 446 13.00 3.80 0.50
CA LEU A 446 13.13 2.47 -0.12
C LEU A 446 13.30 1.38 0.93
N PHE A 447 14.01 1.66 2.03
CA PHE A 447 14.17 0.76 3.17
C PHE A 447 12.81 0.41 3.79
N THR A 448 11.99 1.41 4.11
CA THR A 448 10.65 1.19 4.69
C THR A 448 9.76 0.40 3.73
N ALA A 449 9.80 0.72 2.44
CA ALA A 449 9.00 0.03 1.42
C ALA A 449 9.44 -1.43 1.24
N ALA A 450 10.74 -1.69 1.13
CA ALA A 450 11.30 -3.04 1.03
C ALA A 450 10.94 -3.87 2.27
N LEU A 451 11.13 -3.31 3.47
CA LEU A 451 10.79 -3.98 4.73
C LEU A 451 9.30 -4.34 4.80
N SER A 452 8.42 -3.43 4.37
CA SER A 452 6.98 -3.69 4.30
C SER A 452 6.67 -4.88 3.38
N ARG A 453 7.33 -4.97 2.22
CA ARG A 453 7.18 -6.10 1.29
C ARG A 453 7.74 -7.40 1.86
N MET A 454 8.87 -7.37 2.56
CA MET A 454 9.41 -8.56 3.25
C MET A 454 8.36 -9.16 4.19
N PHE A 455 7.72 -8.34 5.02
CA PHE A 455 6.65 -8.80 5.92
C PHE A 455 5.37 -9.28 5.20
N MET A 456 5.03 -8.67 4.05
CA MET A 456 3.89 -9.13 3.26
C MET A 456 4.12 -10.47 2.57
N LEU A 457 5.36 -10.78 2.20
CA LEU A 457 5.72 -11.96 1.41
C LEU A 457 6.20 -13.14 2.25
N ALA A 458 6.72 -12.91 3.45
CA ALA A 458 7.20 -13.98 4.31
C ALA A 458 6.02 -14.75 4.96
N ARG A 459 6.08 -16.10 4.88
CA ARG A 459 5.08 -16.98 5.51
C ARG A 459 5.42 -17.30 6.96
N LYS A 460 6.70 -17.46 7.29
CA LYS A 460 7.17 -17.85 8.61
C LYS A 460 7.97 -16.76 9.29
N SER A 461 8.94 -16.16 8.59
CA SER A 461 9.84 -15.21 9.26
C SER A 461 10.56 -14.21 8.37
N VAL A 462 10.98 -13.12 9.01
CA VAL A 462 11.78 -12.03 8.43
C VAL A 462 13.01 -11.81 9.31
N SER A 463 14.21 -11.91 8.74
CA SER A 463 15.48 -11.70 9.45
C SER A 463 16.33 -10.66 8.76
N PHE A 464 16.91 -9.71 9.48
CA PHE A 464 17.80 -8.73 8.86
C PHE A 464 18.74 -8.05 9.84
N GLU A 465 19.75 -7.37 9.30
CA GLU A 465 20.67 -6.51 10.03
C GLU A 465 20.43 -5.04 9.64
N VAL A 466 20.46 -4.15 10.64
CA VAL A 466 20.51 -2.69 10.42
C VAL A 466 21.78 -2.14 11.04
N ASP A 467 22.63 -1.56 10.19
CA ASP A 467 23.92 -0.99 10.58
C ASP A 467 23.75 0.40 11.20
N ASP A 468 24.34 0.57 12.39
CA ASP A 468 24.59 1.87 12.99
C ASP A 468 25.92 2.41 12.47
N MET A 469 25.83 3.13 11.35
CA MET A 469 26.96 3.69 10.62
C MET A 469 27.19 5.15 11.03
N PRO A 470 28.30 5.47 11.71
CA PRO A 470 28.63 6.86 12.02
C PRO A 470 28.77 7.70 10.75
N GLN A 471 28.40 8.97 10.82
CA GLN A 471 28.38 9.88 9.65
C GLN A 471 29.74 9.94 8.93
N GLU A 472 30.84 9.94 9.67
CA GLU A 472 32.21 9.90 9.12
C GLU A 472 32.46 8.63 8.27
N HIS A 473 31.97 7.47 8.72
CA HIS A 473 32.08 6.23 7.96
C HIS A 473 31.21 6.27 6.70
N VAL A 474 29.99 6.81 6.79
CA VAL A 474 29.10 6.99 5.63
C VAL A 474 29.76 7.89 4.58
N GLN A 475 30.28 9.04 4.98
CA GLN A 475 30.97 9.98 4.08
C GLN A 475 32.17 9.32 3.40
N SER A 476 33.10 8.76 4.18
CA SER A 476 34.29 8.10 3.64
C SER A 476 33.95 6.93 2.70
N THR A 477 32.89 6.18 2.98
CA THR A 477 32.49 5.05 2.12
C THR A 477 31.84 5.52 0.82
N ASN A 478 30.97 6.54 0.89
CA ASN A 478 30.37 7.13 -0.32
C ASN A 478 31.44 7.77 -1.23
N GLU A 479 32.46 8.42 -0.66
CA GLU A 479 33.61 8.93 -1.42
C GLU A 479 34.38 7.81 -2.14
N ARG A 480 34.60 6.67 -1.48
CA ARG A 480 35.28 5.51 -2.07
C ARG A 480 34.47 4.80 -3.15
N ILE A 481 33.15 4.71 -2.97
CA ILE A 481 32.25 4.15 -3.98
C ILE A 481 32.12 5.13 -5.16
N GLY A 482 32.20 6.44 -4.91
CA GLY A 482 32.03 7.49 -5.91
C GLY A 482 30.56 7.90 -6.11
N THR A 483 29.68 7.55 -5.17
CA THR A 483 28.28 7.99 -5.15
C THR A 483 27.71 7.99 -3.74
N SER A 484 26.66 8.76 -3.50
CA SER A 484 25.89 8.70 -2.25
C SER A 484 24.97 7.47 -2.28
N ALA A 485 25.46 6.35 -1.76
CA ALA A 485 24.73 5.08 -1.78
C ALA A 485 24.38 4.54 -0.40
N ILE A 486 25.10 4.95 0.65
CA ILE A 486 24.93 4.39 1.99
C ILE A 486 24.14 5.33 2.91
N TYR A 487 23.20 4.75 3.66
CA TYR A 487 22.30 5.42 4.59
C TYR A 487 22.32 4.74 5.96
N ASN A 488 22.31 5.53 7.03
CA ASN A 488 22.10 5.01 8.39
C ASN A 488 20.59 4.93 8.65
N ASN A 489 20.03 3.72 8.56
CA ASN A 489 18.60 3.45 8.70
C ASN A 489 18.16 3.12 10.13
N THR A 490 19.01 3.30 11.15
CA THR A 490 18.67 2.98 12.56
C THR A 490 17.44 3.74 13.06
N GLN A 491 17.34 5.05 12.79
CA GLN A 491 16.17 5.84 13.17
C GLN A 491 14.91 5.45 12.38
N THR A 492 15.07 5.09 11.10
CA THR A 492 13.98 4.61 10.26
C THR A 492 13.42 3.30 10.81
N MET A 493 14.30 2.34 11.14
CA MET A 493 13.93 1.08 11.76
C MET A 493 13.26 1.27 13.13
N ALA A 494 13.77 2.18 13.97
CA ALA A 494 13.18 2.45 15.29
C ALA A 494 11.73 2.97 15.21
N ARG A 495 11.34 3.61 14.09
CA ARG A 495 9.98 4.09 13.84
C ARG A 495 9.08 3.03 13.20
N PHE A 496 9.65 1.94 12.67
CA PHE A 496 8.88 0.88 12.03
C PHE A 496 8.26 -0.03 13.11
N PRO A 497 6.93 -0.02 13.31
CA PRO A 497 6.29 -0.86 14.31
C PRO A 497 6.40 -2.33 13.93
N THR A 498 6.42 -3.20 14.94
CA THR A 498 6.23 -4.64 14.72
C THR A 498 4.84 -4.86 14.13
N PRO A 499 4.70 -5.51 12.96
CA PRO A 499 3.38 -5.74 12.37
C PRO A 499 2.49 -6.60 13.29
N PRO A 500 1.16 -6.42 13.30
CA PRO A 500 0.29 -7.05 14.31
C PRO A 500 0.35 -8.59 14.38
N ASP A 501 0.50 -9.25 13.24
CA ASP A 501 0.56 -10.73 13.15
C ASP A 501 1.98 -11.29 13.32
N TRP A 502 2.89 -10.49 13.87
CA TRP A 502 4.31 -10.79 13.95
C TRP A 502 4.83 -10.56 15.37
N GLN A 503 5.79 -11.39 15.76
CA GLN A 503 6.52 -11.24 17.01
C GLN A 503 8.00 -11.00 16.71
N ARG A 504 8.57 -9.96 17.34
CA ARG A 504 10.02 -9.79 17.37
C ARG A 504 10.61 -10.74 18.39
N VAL A 505 11.25 -11.81 17.93
CA VAL A 505 11.86 -12.85 18.78
C VAL A 505 13.36 -12.61 18.99
N LEU A 506 13.98 -11.75 18.18
CA LEU A 506 15.35 -11.29 18.39
C LEU A 506 15.49 -9.80 18.05
N GLU A 507 16.20 -9.11 18.94
CA GLU A 507 16.78 -7.78 18.73
C GLU A 507 18.11 -7.76 19.47
N LYS A 508 19.21 -7.85 18.73
CA LYS A 508 20.55 -7.97 19.33
C LYS A 508 21.52 -7.01 18.67
N GLN A 509 21.94 -5.99 19.42
CA GLN A 509 22.99 -5.09 18.97
C GLN A 509 24.37 -5.69 19.24
N GLN A 510 25.29 -5.51 18.30
CA GLN A 510 26.66 -5.98 18.43
C GLN A 510 27.65 -5.16 17.63
N PHE A 511 28.93 -5.36 17.96
CA PHE A 511 30.04 -4.84 17.17
C PHE A 511 30.20 -5.64 15.88
N LEU A 512 30.23 -4.95 14.73
CA LEU A 512 30.49 -5.58 13.44
C LEU A 512 31.98 -5.51 13.13
N PHE A 513 32.52 -4.30 13.05
CA PHE A 513 33.92 -4.06 12.72
C PHE A 513 34.37 -2.65 13.09
N ARG A 514 35.69 -2.45 13.09
CA ARG A 514 36.31 -1.13 13.14
C ARG A 514 36.68 -0.77 11.70
N SER A 515 36.15 0.34 11.20
CA SER A 515 36.40 0.80 9.83
C SER A 515 37.91 0.92 9.60
N PRO A 516 38.49 0.24 8.61
CA PRO A 516 39.92 0.31 8.36
C PRO A 516 40.36 1.69 7.83
N ASN A 517 39.42 2.47 7.28
CA ASN A 517 39.72 3.77 6.65
C ASN A 517 39.55 4.94 7.61
N THR A 518 38.56 4.86 8.51
CA THR A 518 38.20 5.97 9.42
C THR A 518 38.51 5.64 10.88
N GLY A 519 38.75 4.37 11.21
CA GLY A 519 39.02 3.93 12.58
C GLY A 519 37.81 3.98 13.52
N VAL A 520 36.62 4.39 13.05
CA VAL A 520 35.39 4.37 13.84
C VAL A 520 34.82 2.96 13.95
N ASN A 521 34.15 2.68 15.06
CA ASN A 521 33.47 1.41 15.28
C ASN A 521 32.09 1.43 14.61
N VAL A 522 31.79 0.40 13.83
CA VAL A 522 30.46 0.16 13.25
C VAL A 522 29.79 -0.95 14.05
N ARG A 523 28.55 -0.68 14.46
CA ARG A 523 27.69 -1.64 15.18
C ARG A 523 26.51 -1.99 14.29
N GLY A 524 25.90 -3.14 14.53
CA GLY A 524 24.71 -3.58 13.81
C GLY A 524 23.71 -4.14 14.79
N THR A 525 22.43 -3.97 14.47
CA THR A 525 21.35 -4.59 15.22
C THR A 525 20.69 -5.66 14.36
N PHE A 526 20.72 -6.88 14.88
CA PHE A 526 20.14 -8.04 14.25
C PHE A 526 18.70 -8.22 14.72
N TYR A 527 17.81 -8.39 13.77
CA TYR A 527 16.39 -8.61 14.00
C TYR A 527 15.95 -9.96 13.46
N ARG A 528 15.08 -10.61 14.23
CA ARG A 528 14.29 -11.76 13.78
C ARG A 528 12.85 -11.52 14.19
N PHE A 529 11.97 -11.60 13.20
CA PHE A 529 10.54 -11.62 13.39
C PHE A 529 9.98 -12.95 12.93
N GLU A 530 9.07 -13.50 13.71
CA GLU A 530 8.35 -14.73 13.38
C GLU A 530 6.86 -14.43 13.35
N LYS A 531 6.19 -15.05 12.38
CA LYS A 531 4.75 -14.89 12.22
C LYS A 531 4.08 -15.63 13.36
N LEU A 532 3.12 -14.98 14.01
CA LEU A 532 2.35 -15.61 15.06
C LEU A 532 1.53 -16.75 14.45
N ASP A 533 1.59 -17.93 15.07
CA ASP A 533 0.66 -19.01 14.75
C ASP A 533 -0.76 -18.44 14.91
N GLN A 534 -1.56 -18.53 13.85
CA GLN A 534 -2.96 -18.09 13.87
C GLN A 534 -3.79 -19.01 14.78
N CYS A 535 -3.58 -18.95 16.09
CA CYS A 535 -4.65 -19.23 17.04
C CYS A 535 -5.67 -18.10 16.86
N LEU A 536 -6.62 -18.32 15.95
CA LEU A 536 -7.83 -17.51 15.77
C LEU A 536 -8.65 -17.52 17.07
N CYS A 537 -8.22 -16.77 18.07
CA CYS A 537 -9.07 -16.33 19.17
C CYS A 537 -9.97 -15.21 18.63
N VAL A 538 -10.93 -15.58 17.79
CA VAL A 538 -12.11 -14.77 17.52
C VAL A 538 -13.00 -14.87 18.76
N ASN A 539 -12.70 -14.08 19.78
CA ASN A 539 -13.69 -13.73 20.78
C ASN A 539 -14.00 -12.26 20.61
N GLY A 540 -15.12 -12.02 19.90
CA GLY A 540 -15.78 -10.73 19.90
C GLY A 540 -16.14 -10.36 21.33
N ASN A 541 -15.68 -9.18 21.75
CA ASN A 541 -16.33 -8.32 22.73
C ASN A 541 -15.59 -6.97 22.77
N ASP A 542 -15.76 -6.17 21.71
CA ASP A 542 -15.64 -4.72 21.83
C ASP A 542 -16.92 -4.20 22.50
N ASN A 543 -16.98 -4.39 23.81
CA ASN A 543 -17.91 -3.72 24.71
C ASN A 543 -17.17 -3.46 26.04
N ARG A 544 -16.28 -2.46 26.03
CA ARG A 544 -15.96 -1.72 27.24
C ARG A 544 -16.24 -0.25 26.97
N ALA A 545 -17.49 0.11 27.22
CA ALA A 545 -17.85 1.47 27.59
C ALA A 545 -16.97 1.89 28.78
N SER A 546 -16.22 2.96 28.61
CA SER A 546 -15.47 3.63 29.66
C SER A 546 -16.44 4.28 30.64
N ASN A 547 -16.96 3.51 31.59
CA ASN A 547 -17.41 4.04 32.87
C ASN A 547 -16.19 4.11 33.80
N SER A 548 -15.58 5.29 33.89
CA SER A 548 -14.72 5.65 35.02
C SER A 548 -15.26 6.91 35.66
N SER A 549 -16.14 6.68 36.63
CA SER A 549 -16.41 7.59 37.74
C SER A 549 -15.10 7.89 38.48
N CYS A 550 -14.68 9.15 38.50
CA CYS A 550 -13.74 9.67 39.50
C CYS A 550 -14.49 10.72 40.33
N ASN A 551 -14.80 10.34 41.57
CA ASN A 551 -15.24 11.24 42.63
C ASN A 551 -14.03 11.95 43.25
N GLY A 552 -14.22 13.25 43.55
CA GLY A 552 -13.71 13.93 44.74
C GLY A 552 -12.34 14.61 44.61
N PHE A 553 -12.28 15.94 44.77
CA PHE A 553 -12.13 16.63 46.06
C PHE A 553 -11.92 18.15 45.81
N LEU A 554 -12.73 18.95 46.52
CA LEU A 554 -12.70 20.41 46.73
C LEU A 554 -12.88 21.34 45.51
#